data_AF-A0A949N2M9-F1
#
_entry.id   AF-A0A949N2M9-F1
#
_cell.length_a   1.000
_cell.length_b   1.000
_cell.length_c   1.000
_cell.angle_alpha   90.00
_cell.angle_beta   90.00
_cell.angle_gamma   90.00
#
_symmetry.space_group_name_H-M   'P 1'
#
loop_
_entity.id
_entity.type
_entity.pdbx_description
1 polymer ?
#
loop_
_entity_poly.entity_id
_entity_poly.type
_entity_poly.pdbx_seq_one_letter_code
_entity_poly.pdbx_strand_id
1 'polypeptide(L)'
;MNDVDPGPEETRDELEQYAIVANRRQQWDTLLWQMPTMVLTGEAFLFTISLGAQIAPTGRVIAASVSLIVALASLHSLAAHRLSELADSAWLHDYEMAHGAPELHGLPWRDRRSRVVAAQRQSRSVTDRLISYSGVLRSIVVWFWTMALIAVGAAVTLVLSVGWPQLLVR
;
A
#
# COMPACT_ATOMS: atom_id res chain seq x y z
N MET A 1 26.96 21.18 -30.40
CA MET A 1 26.46 20.70 -29.10
C MET A 1 27.73 20.37 -28.33
N ASN A 2 28.13 21.22 -27.38
CA ASN A 2 29.33 20.94 -26.58
C ASN A 2 28.94 19.90 -25.55
N ASP A 3 29.43 18.67 -25.70
CA ASP A 3 29.43 17.67 -24.62
C ASP A 3 30.41 18.18 -23.57
N VAL A 4 29.88 18.93 -22.60
CA VAL A 4 30.59 19.23 -21.36
C VAL A 4 30.59 17.92 -20.59
N ASP A 5 31.75 17.26 -20.55
CA ASP A 5 31.98 16.12 -19.66
C ASP A 5 31.75 16.61 -18.21
N PRO A 6 30.69 16.15 -17.52
CA PRO A 6 30.38 16.63 -16.19
C PRO A 6 31.56 16.32 -15.27
N GLY A 7 31.92 17.29 -14.43
CA GLY A 7 33.04 17.12 -13.50
C GLY A 7 32.82 15.90 -12.58
N PRO A 8 33.89 15.32 -12.02
CA PRO A 8 33.79 14.15 -11.13
C PRO A 8 32.94 14.42 -9.87
N GLU A 9 32.74 15.67 -9.49
CA GLU A 9 31.84 16.07 -8.39
C GLU A 9 30.36 16.00 -8.79
N GLU A 10 30.00 16.41 -10.00
CA GLU A 10 28.61 16.40 -10.51
C GLU A 10 28.09 14.97 -10.67
N THR A 11 28.90 14.09 -11.27
CA THR A 11 28.60 12.65 -11.38
C THR A 11 28.42 11.98 -10.01
N ARG A 12 29.14 12.44 -8.98
CA ARG A 12 29.06 11.87 -7.63
C ARG A 12 27.78 12.31 -6.91
N ASP A 13 27.44 13.59 -6.95
CA ASP A 13 26.22 14.13 -6.34
C ASP A 13 24.96 13.49 -6.95
N GLU A 14 24.98 13.26 -8.26
CA GLU A 14 23.96 12.56 -9.03
C GLU A 14 23.77 11.09 -8.58
N LEU A 15 24.86 10.34 -8.43
CA LEU A 15 24.83 8.97 -7.91
C LEU A 15 24.34 8.91 -6.46
N GLU A 16 24.72 9.89 -5.64
CA GLU A 16 24.23 10.02 -4.27
C GLU A 16 22.72 10.30 -4.25
N GLN A 17 22.22 11.18 -5.14
CA GLN A 17 20.79 11.47 -5.27
C GLN A 17 19.99 10.23 -5.72
N TYR A 18 20.49 9.49 -6.72
CA TYR A 18 19.91 8.23 -7.14
C TYR A 18 19.85 7.21 -5.99
N ALA A 19 20.95 7.05 -5.25
CA ALA A 19 21.03 6.16 -4.10
C ALA A 19 20.05 6.54 -2.99
N ILE A 20 19.86 7.84 -2.73
CA ILE A 20 18.87 8.33 -1.76
C ILE A 20 17.44 7.98 -2.19
N VAL A 21 17.09 8.15 -3.47
CA VAL A 21 15.76 7.80 -3.99
C VAL A 21 15.53 6.29 -3.91
N ALA A 22 16.52 5.47 -4.31
CA ALA A 22 16.43 4.01 -4.22
C ALA A 22 16.32 3.52 -2.76
N ASN A 23 17.10 4.08 -1.83
CA ASN A 23 17.06 3.72 -0.42
C ASN A 23 15.72 4.09 0.23
N ARG A 24 15.13 5.23 -0.13
CA ARG A 24 13.76 5.58 0.32
C ARG A 24 12.77 4.50 -0.11
N ARG A 25 12.78 4.08 -1.37
CA ARG A 25 11.90 3.00 -1.84
C ARG A 25 12.03 1.72 -1.00
N GLN A 26 13.25 1.32 -0.67
CA GLN A 26 13.52 0.10 0.12
C GLN A 26 13.04 0.21 1.59
N GLN A 27 13.30 1.34 2.25
CA GLN A 27 12.81 1.57 3.62
C GLN A 27 11.28 1.56 3.66
N TRP A 28 10.63 2.10 2.63
CA TRP A 28 9.19 2.12 2.51
C TRP A 28 8.57 0.74 2.24
N ASP A 29 9.19 -0.09 1.38
CA ASP A 29 8.74 -1.47 1.16
C ASP A 29 8.73 -2.29 2.45
N THR A 30 9.66 -2.02 3.37
CA THR A 30 9.71 -2.67 4.70
C THR A 30 8.49 -2.32 5.55
N LEU A 31 8.09 -1.04 5.57
CA LEU A 31 6.94 -0.57 6.35
C LEU A 31 5.60 -1.05 5.74
N LEU A 32 5.55 -1.17 4.41
CA LEU A 32 4.36 -1.66 3.70
C LEU A 32 3.94 -3.06 4.15
N TRP A 33 4.88 -3.93 4.49
CA TRP A 33 4.59 -5.29 4.95
C TRP A 33 4.17 -5.38 6.43
N GLN A 34 4.45 -4.35 7.24
CA GLN A 34 4.10 -4.33 8.66
C GLN A 34 2.74 -3.67 8.95
N MET A 35 2.42 -2.61 8.22
CA MET A 35 1.17 -1.84 8.38
C MET A 35 -0.11 -2.69 8.34
N PRO A 36 -0.28 -3.63 7.39
CA PRO A 36 -1.41 -4.55 7.34
C PRO A 36 -1.77 -5.23 8.66
N THR A 37 -0.78 -5.84 9.31
CA THR A 37 -0.99 -6.65 10.50
C THR A 37 -1.43 -5.77 11.67
N MET A 38 -0.83 -4.59 11.81
CA MET A 38 -1.16 -3.65 12.88
C MET A 38 -2.58 -3.10 12.72
N VAL A 39 -2.96 -2.69 11.51
CA VAL A 39 -4.31 -2.16 11.25
C VAL A 39 -5.36 -3.24 11.44
N LEU A 40 -5.16 -4.44 10.88
CA LEU A 40 -6.12 -5.54 11.06
C LEU A 40 -6.29 -5.93 12.53
N THR A 41 -5.21 -5.93 13.31
CA THR A 41 -5.27 -6.23 14.75
C THR A 41 -6.02 -5.14 15.50
N GLY A 42 -5.74 -3.87 15.22
CA GLY A 42 -6.44 -2.74 15.82
C GLY A 42 -7.94 -2.74 15.51
N GLU A 43 -8.30 -2.99 14.25
CA GLU A 43 -9.68 -3.05 13.80
C GLU A 43 -10.44 -4.23 14.43
N ALA A 44 -9.83 -5.41 14.52
CA ALA A 44 -10.43 -6.55 15.21
C ALA A 44 -10.73 -6.24 16.68
N PHE A 45 -9.83 -5.53 17.36
CA PHE A 45 -10.02 -5.09 18.74
C PHE A 45 -11.18 -4.08 18.86
N LEU A 46 -11.20 -3.06 18.00
CA LEU A 46 -12.25 -2.04 18.01
C LEU A 46 -13.62 -2.63 17.67
N PHE A 47 -13.69 -3.56 16.71
CA PHE A 47 -14.91 -4.28 16.41
C PHE A 47 -15.38 -5.13 17.58
N THR A 48 -14.48 -5.82 18.27
CA THR A 48 -14.81 -6.61 19.47
C THR A 48 -15.48 -5.74 20.54
N ILE A 49 -15.01 -4.50 20.75
CA ILE A 49 -15.63 -3.57 21.70
C ILE A 49 -16.98 -3.08 21.17
N SER A 50 -17.04 -2.62 19.92
CA SER A 50 -18.26 -2.01 19.37
C SER A 50 -19.44 -2.99 19.26
N LEU A 51 -19.16 -4.26 19.00
CA LEU A 51 -20.15 -5.33 18.86
C LEU A 51 -20.38 -6.10 20.18
N GLY A 52 -19.62 -5.81 21.24
CA GLY A 52 -19.70 -6.53 22.50
C GLY A 52 -21.00 -6.26 23.26
N ALA A 53 -21.77 -7.32 23.57
CA ALA A 53 -23.10 -7.24 24.19
C ALA A 53 -23.14 -6.44 25.51
N GLN A 54 -22.08 -6.54 26.32
CA GLN A 54 -21.99 -5.95 27.67
C GLN A 54 -21.36 -4.55 27.71
N ILE A 55 -21.03 -3.96 26.55
CA ILE A 55 -20.39 -2.64 26.49
C ILE A 55 -21.44 -1.54 26.55
N ALA A 56 -21.19 -0.54 27.42
CA ALA A 56 -22.02 0.65 27.53
C ALA A 56 -22.19 1.35 26.16
N PRO A 57 -23.37 1.91 25.83
CA PRO A 57 -23.65 2.51 24.52
C PRO A 57 -22.62 3.57 24.09
N THR A 58 -22.16 4.38 25.05
CA THR A 58 -21.13 5.40 24.82
C THR A 58 -19.79 4.80 24.40
N GLY A 59 -19.37 3.70 25.03
CA GLY A 59 -18.15 2.98 24.66
C GLY A 59 -18.20 2.42 23.24
N ARG A 60 -19.37 1.93 22.81
CA ARG A 60 -19.57 1.43 21.44
C ARG A 60 -19.46 2.53 20.39
N VAL A 61 -20.10 3.69 20.62
CA VAL A 61 -20.02 4.84 19.72
C VAL A 61 -18.58 5.33 19.59
N ILE A 62 -17.84 5.42 20.70
CA ILE A 62 -16.42 5.81 20.69
C ILE A 62 -15.60 4.80 19.90
N ALA A 63 -15.73 3.50 20.18
CA ALA A 63 -14.98 2.46 19.49
C ALA A 63 -15.27 2.42 17.98
N ALA A 64 -16.54 2.52 17.58
CA ALA A 64 -16.95 2.56 16.18
C ALA A 64 -16.45 3.82 15.45
N SER A 65 -16.43 4.97 16.14
CA SER A 65 -15.89 6.22 15.60
C SER A 65 -14.38 6.12 15.38
N VAL A 66 -13.64 5.57 16.35
CA VAL A 66 -12.20 5.37 16.24
C VAL A 66 -11.87 4.38 15.12
N SER A 67 -12.61 3.27 15.01
CA SER A 67 -12.46 2.30 13.90
C SER A 67 -12.67 2.97 12.55
N LEU A 68 -13.72 3.78 12.40
CA LEU A 68 -13.95 4.50 11.15
C LEU A 68 -12.79 5.46 10.80
N ILE A 69 -12.28 6.21 11.78
CA ILE A 69 -11.16 7.14 11.57
C ILE A 69 -9.88 6.37 11.19
N VAL A 70 -9.57 5.28 11.88
CA VAL A 70 -8.37 4.45 11.60
C VAL A 70 -8.46 3.82 10.22
N ALA A 71 -9.62 3.28 9.83
CA ALA A 71 -9.83 2.72 8.50
C ALA A 71 -9.65 3.77 7.39
N LEU A 72 -10.20 4.97 7.56
CA LEU A 72 -10.06 6.08 6.60
C LEU A 72 -8.61 6.59 6.52
N ALA A 73 -7.93 6.75 7.66
CA ALA A 73 -6.53 7.15 7.71
C ALA A 73 -5.62 6.10 7.04
N SER A 74 -5.93 4.81 7.23
CA SER A 74 -5.22 3.70 6.57
C SER A 74 -5.44 3.71 5.05
N LEU A 75 -6.68 3.96 4.61
CA LEU A 75 -7.01 4.08 3.19
C LEU A 75 -6.29 5.27 2.54
N HIS A 76 -6.29 6.43 3.20
CA HIS A 76 -5.56 7.61 2.75
C HIS A 76 -4.06 7.33 2.64
N SER A 77 -3.47 6.71 3.67
CA SER A 77 -2.04 6.36 3.69
C SER A 77 -1.66 5.41 2.55
N LEU A 78 -2.49 4.39 2.27
CA LEU A 78 -2.30 3.48 1.13
C LEU A 78 -2.36 4.21 -0.22
N ALA A 79 -3.34 5.12 -0.38
CA ALA A 79 -3.48 5.91 -1.61
C ALA A 79 -2.30 6.87 -1.82
N ALA A 80 -1.93 7.62 -0.77
CA ALA A 80 -0.78 8.51 -0.77
C ALA A 80 0.51 7.73 -1.10
N HIS A 81 0.70 6.57 -0.48
CA HIS A 81 1.85 5.72 -0.75
C HIS A 81 1.90 5.26 -2.20
N ARG A 82 0.76 4.85 -2.78
CA ARG A 82 0.70 4.46 -4.19
C ARG A 82 1.04 5.62 -5.14
N LEU A 83 0.65 6.84 -4.79
CA LEU A 83 0.99 8.03 -5.56
C LEU A 83 2.49 8.35 -5.46
N SER A 84 3.09 8.28 -4.27
CA SER A 84 4.54 8.45 -4.09
C SER A 84 5.33 7.42 -4.89
N GLU A 85 4.96 6.13 -4.84
CA GLU A 85 5.62 5.08 -5.60
C GLU A 85 5.59 5.35 -7.12
N LEU A 86 4.46 5.88 -7.63
CA LEU A 86 4.30 6.26 -9.03
C LEU A 86 5.16 7.47 -9.38
N ALA A 87 5.19 8.49 -8.53
CA ALA A 87 6.00 9.69 -8.73
C ALA A 87 7.51 9.36 -8.72
N ASP A 88 7.97 8.58 -7.75
CA ASP A 88 9.37 8.15 -7.65
C ASP A 88 9.78 7.29 -8.85
N SER A 89 8.90 6.37 -9.29
CA SER A 89 9.18 5.52 -10.46
C SER A 89 9.24 6.32 -11.77
N ALA A 90 8.44 7.38 -11.89
CA ALA A 90 8.47 8.28 -13.04
C ALA A 90 9.75 9.13 -13.02
N TRP A 91 10.08 9.72 -11.88
CA TRP A 91 11.29 10.52 -11.72
C TRP A 91 12.57 9.72 -12.01
N LEU A 92 12.66 8.48 -11.52
CA LEU A 92 13.80 7.60 -11.81
C LEU A 92 13.92 7.26 -13.30
N HIS A 93 12.79 7.04 -13.98
CA HIS A 93 12.79 6.77 -15.41
C HIS A 93 13.25 8.00 -16.22
N ASP A 94 12.73 9.18 -15.89
CA ASP A 94 13.13 10.43 -16.53
C ASP A 94 14.63 10.72 -16.31
N TYR A 95 15.12 10.43 -15.10
CA TYR A 95 16.54 10.52 -14.76
C TYR A 95 17.39 9.54 -15.59
N GLU A 96 16.97 8.28 -15.72
CA GLU A 96 17.69 7.28 -16.53
C GLU A 96 17.79 7.70 -18.00
N MET A 97 16.70 8.21 -18.57
CA MET A 97 16.66 8.69 -19.96
C MET A 97 17.57 9.92 -20.17
N ALA A 98 17.60 10.84 -19.22
CA ALA A 98 18.42 12.05 -19.32
C ALA A 98 19.93 11.77 -19.28
N HIS A 99 20.36 10.70 -18.59
CA HIS A 99 21.77 10.38 -18.39
C HIS A 99 22.26 9.19 -19.23
N GLY A 100 21.45 8.72 -20.18
CA GLY A 100 21.80 7.56 -21.03
C GLY A 100 22.02 6.27 -20.25
N ALA A 101 21.48 6.18 -19.03
CA ALA A 101 21.55 4.99 -18.19
C ALA A 101 20.60 3.91 -18.75
N PRO A 102 20.86 2.62 -18.48
CA PRO A 102 19.92 1.57 -18.86
C PRO A 102 18.56 1.81 -18.19
N GLU A 103 17.49 1.76 -18.99
CA GLU A 103 16.11 1.91 -18.49
C GLU A 103 15.73 0.72 -17.60
N LEU A 104 15.84 0.91 -16.28
CA LEU A 104 15.50 -0.08 -15.27
C LEU A 104 14.15 0.21 -14.63
N HIS A 105 13.66 1.45 -14.71
CA HIS A 105 12.37 1.90 -14.17
C HIS A 105 11.35 2.22 -15.27
N GLY A 106 10.07 2.41 -14.90
CA GLY A 106 9.01 2.77 -15.84
C GLY A 106 8.39 1.59 -16.62
N LEU A 107 8.10 1.81 -17.91
CA LEU A 107 7.45 0.82 -18.79
C LEU A 107 8.29 -0.46 -18.99
N PRO A 108 9.62 -0.40 -19.21
CA PRO A 108 10.44 -1.59 -19.36
C PRO A 108 10.39 -2.52 -18.13
N TRP A 109 10.32 -1.94 -16.93
CA TRP A 109 10.15 -2.73 -15.69
C TRP A 109 8.80 -3.44 -15.65
N ARG A 110 7.72 -2.77 -16.05
CA ARG A 110 6.38 -3.36 -16.14
C ARG A 110 6.37 -4.56 -17.10
N ASP A 111 7.05 -4.42 -18.24
CA ASP A 111 7.12 -5.47 -19.26
C ASP A 111 8.06 -6.61 -18.87
N ARG A 112 9.12 -6.32 -18.11
CA ARG A 112 9.95 -7.36 -17.48
C ARG A 112 9.13 -8.15 -16.45
N ARG A 113 8.38 -7.46 -15.58
CA ARG A 113 7.52 -8.09 -14.56
C ARG A 113 6.44 -8.97 -15.21
N SER A 114 5.78 -8.49 -16.26
CA SER A 114 4.73 -9.26 -16.95
C SER A 114 5.30 -10.55 -17.59
N ARG A 115 6.49 -10.49 -18.18
CA ARG A 115 7.20 -11.67 -18.71
C ARG A 115 7.56 -12.68 -17.62
N VAL A 116 8.06 -12.23 -16.47
CA VAL A 116 8.38 -13.12 -15.34
C VAL A 116 7.12 -13.82 -14.82
N VAL A 117 6.01 -13.08 -14.64
CA VAL A 117 4.73 -13.67 -14.21
C VAL A 117 4.20 -14.67 -15.24
N ALA A 118 4.32 -14.36 -16.54
CA ALA A 118 3.91 -15.27 -17.61
C ALA A 118 4.75 -16.57 -17.61
N ALA A 119 6.07 -16.47 -17.38
CA ALA A 119 6.94 -17.63 -17.25
C ALA A 119 6.57 -18.49 -16.02
N GLN A 120 6.26 -17.86 -14.88
CA GLN A 120 5.82 -18.58 -13.67
C GLN A 120 4.51 -19.36 -13.87
N ARG A 121 3.57 -18.85 -14.69
CA ARG A 121 2.35 -19.59 -15.04
C ARG A 121 2.62 -20.90 -15.76
N GLN A 122 3.72 -20.97 -16.52
CA GLN A 122 4.14 -22.15 -17.27
C GLN A 122 5.08 -23.06 -16.46
N SER A 123 5.40 -22.69 -15.22
CA SER A 123 6.26 -23.50 -14.35
C SER A 123 5.61 -24.85 -14.00
N ARG A 124 6.46 -25.88 -13.85
CA ARG A 124 6.05 -27.21 -13.40
C ARG A 124 5.62 -27.19 -11.92
N SER A 125 6.16 -26.26 -11.14
CA SER A 125 5.82 -26.04 -9.73
C SER A 125 4.38 -25.55 -9.57
N VAL A 126 3.59 -26.23 -8.75
CA VAL A 126 2.23 -25.80 -8.39
C VAL A 126 2.27 -24.45 -7.67
N THR A 127 3.26 -24.26 -6.80
CA THR A 127 3.45 -23.05 -6.00
C THR A 127 3.68 -21.83 -6.89
N ASP A 128 4.54 -21.94 -7.91
CA ASP A 128 4.84 -20.85 -8.83
C ASP A 128 3.61 -20.42 -9.61
N ARG A 129 2.79 -21.39 -10.03
CA ARG A 129 1.52 -21.11 -10.71
C ARG A 129 0.57 -20.37 -9.79
N LEU A 130 0.39 -20.83 -8.55
CA LEU A 130 -0.47 -20.15 -7.57
C LEU A 130 0.00 -18.71 -7.30
N ILE A 131 1.31 -18.51 -7.10
CA ILE A 131 1.91 -17.17 -6.92
C ILE A 131 1.69 -16.30 -8.16
N SER A 132 1.77 -16.86 -9.37
CA SER A 132 1.54 -16.09 -10.59
C SER A 132 0.09 -15.63 -10.76
N TYR A 133 -0.88 -16.37 -10.20
CA TYR A 133 -2.28 -15.97 -10.16
C TYR A 133 -2.52 -14.88 -9.11
N SER A 134 -1.93 -15.02 -7.91
CA SER A 134 -2.00 -13.96 -6.89
C SER A 134 -1.27 -12.69 -7.32
N GLY A 135 -0.22 -12.80 -8.14
CA GLY A 135 0.50 -11.67 -8.74
C GLY A 135 -0.32 -10.84 -9.73
N VAL A 136 -1.47 -11.33 -10.21
CA VAL A 136 -2.43 -10.57 -11.03
C VAL A 136 -3.21 -9.58 -10.17
N LEU A 137 -3.50 -9.97 -8.93
CA LEU A 137 -4.10 -9.07 -7.96
C LEU A 137 -3.02 -8.08 -7.52
N ARG A 138 -3.13 -6.84 -7.97
CA ARG A 138 -2.25 -5.77 -7.49
C ARG A 138 -2.48 -5.67 -5.99
N SER A 139 -1.43 -5.89 -5.19
CA SER A 139 -1.50 -5.89 -3.71
C SER A 139 -2.25 -4.65 -3.18
N ILE A 140 -1.97 -3.48 -3.75
CA ILE A 140 -2.67 -2.23 -3.42
C ILE A 140 -4.19 -2.29 -3.62
N VAL A 141 -4.68 -2.99 -4.66
CA VAL A 141 -6.12 -3.12 -4.92
C VAL A 141 -6.77 -3.98 -3.84
N VAL A 142 -6.13 -5.09 -3.47
CA VAL A 142 -6.64 -5.96 -2.39
C VAL A 142 -6.71 -5.16 -1.09
N TRP A 143 -5.62 -4.48 -0.72
CA TRP A 143 -5.57 -3.69 0.52
C TRP A 143 -6.54 -2.52 0.54
N PHE A 144 -6.69 -1.81 -0.58
CA PHE A 144 -7.65 -0.72 -0.71
C PHE A 144 -9.07 -1.21 -0.44
N TRP A 145 -9.47 -2.32 -1.07
CA TRP A 145 -10.81 -2.88 -0.85
C TRP A 145 -11.02 -3.46 0.54
N THR A 146 -9.99 -4.06 1.15
CA THR A 146 -10.05 -4.49 2.55
C THR A 146 -10.31 -3.30 3.48
N MET A 147 -9.56 -2.19 3.32
CA MET A 147 -9.75 -0.99 4.14
C MET A 147 -11.10 -0.32 3.87
N ALA A 148 -11.55 -0.29 2.62
CA ALA A 148 -12.88 0.21 2.28
C ALA A 148 -14.00 -0.62 2.94
N LEU A 149 -13.87 -1.95 2.95
CA LEU A 149 -14.82 -2.84 3.61
C LEU A 149 -14.86 -2.62 5.12
N ILE A 150 -13.69 -2.48 5.76
CA ILE A 150 -13.58 -2.16 7.19
C ILE A 150 -14.25 -0.81 7.48
N ALA A 151 -13.96 0.22 6.69
CA ALA A 151 -14.55 1.54 6.86
C ALA A 151 -16.09 1.50 6.74
N VAL A 152 -16.62 0.74 5.77
CA VAL A 152 -18.08 0.51 5.65
C VAL A 152 -18.62 -0.20 6.88
N GLY A 153 -17.97 -1.26 7.36
CA GLY A 153 -18.37 -1.97 8.57
C GLY A 153 -18.39 -1.07 9.80
N ALA A 154 -17.37 -0.23 9.97
CA ALA A 154 -17.27 0.74 11.05
C ALA A 154 -18.38 1.81 10.96
N ALA A 155 -18.66 2.33 9.77
CA ALA A 155 -19.73 3.29 9.53
C ALA A 155 -21.11 2.69 9.83
N VAL A 156 -21.38 1.46 9.37
CA VAL A 156 -22.63 0.75 9.68
C VAL A 156 -22.77 0.55 11.19
N THR A 157 -21.69 0.11 11.86
CA THR A 157 -21.70 -0.11 13.31
C THR A 157 -21.94 1.18 14.08
N LEU A 158 -21.35 2.29 13.62
CA LEU A 158 -21.56 3.62 14.20
C LEU A 158 -23.02 4.08 14.03
N VAL A 159 -23.58 3.95 12.83
CA VAL A 159 -24.98 4.31 12.55
C VAL A 159 -25.94 3.49 13.40
N LEU A 160 -25.71 2.17 13.51
CA LEU A 160 -26.53 1.31 14.37
C LEU A 160 -26.39 1.67 15.85
N SER A 161 -25.18 1.99 16.31
CA SER A 161 -24.92 2.38 17.70
C SER A 161 -25.63 3.68 18.10
N VAL A 162 -25.79 4.62 17.17
CA VAL A 162 -26.47 5.90 17.41
C VAL A 162 -27.97 5.81 17.19
N GLY A 163 -28.42 5.20 16.09
CA GLY A 163 -29.82 5.21 15.67
C GLY A 163 -30.67 4.09 16.28
N TRP A 164 -30.10 2.90 16.46
CA TRP A 164 -30.83 1.72 16.94
C TRP A 164 -30.00 0.89 17.92
N PRO A 165 -29.60 1.47 19.07
CA PRO A 165 -28.74 0.78 20.02
C PRO A 165 -29.32 -0.58 20.47
N GLN A 166 -30.65 -0.71 20.55
CA GLN A 166 -31.32 -1.98 20.88
C GLN A 166 -31.01 -3.15 19.93
N LEU A 167 -30.60 -2.91 18.68
CA LEU A 167 -30.25 -3.99 17.75
C LEU A 167 -28.92 -4.66 18.09
N LEU A 168 -28.03 -3.96 18.80
CA LEU A 168 -26.68 -4.43 19.13
C LEU A 168 -26.57 -4.96 20.58
N VAL A 169 -27.63 -4.86 21.38
CA VAL A 169 -27.67 -5.23 22.81
C VAL A 169 -28.30 -6.62 23.05
N ARG A 170 -28.66 -7.34 21.98
CA ARG A 170 -29.20 -8.70 22.09
C ARG A 170 -28.15 -9.74 22.47
#